data_AF-A0A935UYB7-F1
#
_entry.id   AF-A0A935UYB7-F1
#
_cell.length_a   1.000
_cell.length_b   1.000
_cell.length_c   1.000
_cell.angle_alpha   90.00
_cell.angle_beta   90.00
_cell.angle_gamma   90.00
#
_symmetry.space_group_name_H-M   'P 1'
#
loop_
_entity.id
_entity.type
_entity.pdbx_description
1 polymer ?
#
loop_
_entity_poly.entity_id
_entity_poly.type
_entity_poly.pdbx_seq_one_letter_code
_entity_poly.pdbx_strand_id
1 'polypeptide(L)'
;MELAEGTVRVFEATGALPRAFVAPCVTWAPDEDAALAALKAVDPAQVAVLLGVGDDGCEPAVSPRGGGATITRYTPDRVELSAQGPGVLVLTDTHYPGWVAELDGVAAPLHRADLSLRGVILPPGAHTLTLSYRPAWAWTLGLGLGAWSGLGLGVLLWLSRAVTSMSR
;
A
#
# COMPACT_ATOMS: atom_id res chain seq x y z
N MET A 1 -31.79 24.46 30.83
CA MET A 1 -30.86 23.35 30.56
C MET A 1 -29.98 23.81 29.43
N GLU A 2 -28.86 24.42 29.80
CA GLU A 2 -27.91 25.11 28.91
C GLU A 2 -26.85 24.09 28.52
N LEU A 3 -26.76 23.76 27.23
CA LEU A 3 -25.73 22.86 26.73
C LEU A 3 -24.44 23.67 26.64
N ALA A 4 -23.43 23.32 27.44
CA ALA A 4 -22.11 23.91 27.34
C ALA A 4 -21.53 23.65 25.94
N GLU A 5 -21.44 24.70 25.13
CA GLU A 5 -20.76 24.66 23.83
C GLU A 5 -19.27 24.39 24.07
N GLY A 6 -18.85 23.14 23.84
CA GLY A 6 -17.46 22.75 23.94
C GLY A 6 -16.62 23.51 22.92
N THR A 7 -15.66 24.30 23.37
CA THR A 7 -14.75 25.04 22.48
C THR A 7 -13.86 24.05 21.72
N VAL A 8 -14.06 23.92 20.41
CA VAL A 8 -13.16 23.16 19.53
C VAL A 8 -11.89 23.97 19.35
N ARG A 9 -10.73 23.37 19.70
CA ARG A 9 -9.41 23.96 19.46
C ARG A 9 -8.72 23.18 18.35
N VAL A 10 -8.42 23.87 17.25
CA VAL A 10 -7.61 23.34 16.14
C VAL A 10 -6.17 23.74 16.40
N PHE A 11 -5.27 22.76 16.45
CA PHE A 11 -3.84 22.97 16.60
C PHE A 11 -3.13 22.60 15.29
N GLU A 12 -2.23 23.46 14.83
CA GLU A 12 -1.40 23.21 13.65
C GLU A 12 -0.08 22.57 14.09
N ALA A 13 0.29 21.45 13.48
CA ALA A 13 1.55 20.76 13.71
C ALA A 13 2.59 21.22 12.68
N THR A 14 3.32 22.29 12.99
CA THR A 14 4.28 22.96 12.07
C THR A 14 5.53 22.13 11.70
N GLY A 15 5.70 20.94 12.28
CA GLY A 15 6.81 20.02 12.00
C GLY A 15 6.38 18.65 11.51
N ALA A 16 5.12 18.48 11.09
CA ALA A 16 4.61 17.21 10.60
C ALA A 16 5.23 16.85 9.24
N LEU A 17 5.60 15.59 9.06
CA LEU A 17 5.98 15.07 7.74
C LEU A 17 4.78 15.08 6.80
N PRO A 18 4.99 15.35 5.51
CA PRO A 18 3.91 15.25 4.53
C PRO A 18 3.43 13.81 4.43
N ARG A 19 2.22 13.63 3.89
CA ARG A 19 1.59 12.31 3.80
C ARG A 19 2.43 11.29 3.05
N ALA A 20 3.20 11.75 2.06
CA ALA A 20 4.19 10.96 1.34
C ALA A 20 5.53 11.69 1.33
N PHE A 21 6.61 10.99 1.62
CA PHE A 21 7.97 11.53 1.65
C PHE A 21 8.99 10.48 1.22
N VAL A 22 10.21 10.90 0.91
CA VAL A 22 11.34 10.00 0.66
C VAL A 22 12.38 10.15 1.76
N ALA A 23 12.63 9.06 2.50
CA ALA A 23 13.71 8.97 3.46
C ALA A 23 15.01 8.50 2.76
N PRO A 24 16.12 9.24 2.85
CA PRO A 24 17.39 8.88 2.18
C PRO A 24 18.04 7.60 2.73
N CYS A 25 17.79 7.26 3.99
CA CYS A 25 18.35 6.09 4.64
C CYS A 25 17.28 5.05 4.97
N VAL A 26 17.74 3.81 5.07
CA VAL A 26 16.95 2.65 5.46
C VAL A 26 17.67 1.86 6.54
N THR A 27 16.92 1.37 7.51
CA THR A 27 17.38 0.34 8.44
C THR A 27 16.34 -0.77 8.54
N TRP A 28 16.80 -2.01 8.68
CA TRP A 28 15.93 -3.17 8.77
C TRP A 28 15.74 -3.65 10.20
N ALA A 29 14.49 -3.93 10.55
CA ALA A 29 14.11 -4.49 11.84
C ALA A 29 13.47 -5.87 11.64
N PRO A 30 13.95 -6.92 12.34
CA PRO A 30 13.45 -8.28 12.15
C PRO A 30 12.02 -8.47 12.67
N ASP A 31 11.58 -7.64 13.61
CA ASP A 31 10.27 -7.71 14.27
C ASP A 31 9.77 -6.31 14.70
N GLU A 32 8.52 -6.26 15.17
CA GLU A 32 7.85 -5.01 15.54
C GLU A 32 8.47 -4.34 16.78
N ASP A 33 9.01 -5.12 17.72
CA ASP A 33 9.65 -4.56 18.92
C ASP A 33 10.97 -3.87 18.56
N ALA A 34 11.79 -4.50 17.71
CA ALA A 34 13.00 -3.91 17.17
C ALA A 34 12.68 -2.69 16.30
N ALA A 35 11.63 -2.75 15.48
CA ALA A 35 11.21 -1.63 14.64
C ALA A 35 10.77 -0.43 15.48
N LEU A 36 10.01 -0.65 16.55
CA LEU A 36 9.59 0.39 17.47
C LEU A 36 10.78 0.99 18.24
N ALA A 37 11.74 0.16 18.65
CA ALA A 37 12.96 0.63 19.29
C ALA A 37 13.79 1.51 18.35
N ALA A 38 13.99 1.07 17.10
CA ALA A 38 14.70 1.84 16.09
C ALA A 38 14.00 3.17 15.76
N LEU A 39 12.68 3.15 15.58
CA LEU A 39 11.89 4.34 15.25
C LEU A 39 11.97 5.43 16.33
N LYS A 40 12.12 5.05 17.61
CA LYS A 40 12.34 6.01 18.71
C LYS A 40 13.73 6.65 18.70
N ALA A 41 14.70 6.01 18.04
CA ALA A 41 16.10 6.44 18.03
C ALA A 41 16.47 7.25 16.77
N VAL A 42 15.69 7.15 15.70
CA VAL A 42 15.97 7.80 14.40
C VAL A 42 15.01 8.95 14.11
N ASP A 43 15.42 9.85 13.22
CA ASP A 43 14.52 10.83 12.61
C ASP A 43 13.82 10.16 11.41
N PRO A 44 12.50 9.93 11.45
CA PRO A 44 11.77 9.25 10.37
C PRO A 44 11.79 10.04 9.07
N ALA A 45 12.07 11.35 9.11
CA ALA A 45 12.27 12.16 7.91
C ALA A 45 13.55 11.77 7.16
N GLN A 46 14.47 11.06 7.82
CA GLN A 46 15.82 10.74 7.33
C GLN A 46 16.05 9.24 7.20
N VAL A 47 15.51 8.44 8.12
CA VAL A 47 15.69 6.99 8.15
C VAL A 47 14.33 6.31 8.20
N ALA A 48 14.01 5.54 7.16
CA ALA A 48 12.85 4.65 7.18
C ALA A 48 13.24 3.32 7.83
N VAL A 49 12.40 2.84 8.75
CA VAL A 49 12.59 1.53 9.39
C VAL A 49 11.72 0.50 8.67
N LEU A 50 12.33 -0.46 7.96
CA LEU A 50 11.60 -1.51 7.25
C LEU A 50 11.53 -2.79 8.08
N LEU A 51 10.33 -3.36 8.21
CA LEU A 51 10.13 -4.66 8.82
C LEU A 51 10.55 -5.78 7.86
N GLY A 52 11.42 -6.68 8.34
CA GLY A 52 11.92 -7.83 7.62
C GLY A 52 13.43 -7.97 7.72
N VAL A 53 14.02 -8.57 6.68
CA VAL A 53 15.47 -8.79 6.58
C VAL A 53 15.96 -8.11 5.31
N GLY A 54 17.02 -7.32 5.44
CA GLY A 54 17.72 -6.67 4.36
C GLY A 54 18.95 -5.94 4.91
N ASP A 55 19.61 -5.19 4.04
CA ASP A 55 20.81 -4.45 4.40
C ASP A 55 20.47 -2.98 4.67
N ASP A 56 21.03 -2.45 5.74
CA ASP A 56 20.99 -1.03 6.05
C ASP A 56 21.73 -0.23 4.98
N GLY A 57 21.27 0.98 4.70
CA GLY A 57 21.86 1.80 3.65
C GLY A 57 21.47 3.27 3.78
N CYS A 58 22.31 4.14 3.21
CA CYS A 58 22.06 5.56 3.13
C CYS A 58 22.51 6.08 1.78
N GLU A 59 21.61 6.74 1.08
CA GLU A 59 21.90 7.41 -0.17
C GLU A 59 21.82 8.93 0.01
N PRO A 60 22.56 9.73 -0.78
CA PRO A 60 22.47 11.18 -0.72
C PRO A 60 21.05 11.65 -1.00
N ALA A 61 20.48 12.43 -0.08
CA ALA A 61 19.13 12.97 -0.23
C ALA A 61 19.06 13.91 -1.45
N VAL A 62 18.12 13.66 -2.37
CA VAL A 62 17.88 14.52 -3.53
C VAL A 62 17.06 15.76 -3.15
N SER A 63 16.34 15.70 -2.03
CA SER A 63 15.53 16.80 -1.49
C SER A 63 15.78 17.01 0.00
N PRO A 64 15.50 18.22 0.54
CA PRO A 64 15.49 18.45 1.98
C PRO A 64 14.51 17.51 2.71
N ARG A 65 14.66 17.40 4.04
CA ARG A 65 13.88 16.51 4.93
C ARG A 65 12.43 16.34 4.52
N GLY A 66 11.98 15.10 4.38
CA GLY A 66 10.58 14.78 4.11
C GLY A 66 10.07 15.18 2.71
N GLY A 67 10.94 15.60 1.80
CA GLY A 67 10.59 15.97 0.43
C GLY A 67 10.62 14.80 -0.56
N GLY A 68 10.49 15.14 -1.84
CA GLY A 68 10.74 14.20 -2.93
C GLY A 68 9.59 13.26 -3.28
N ALA A 69 8.39 13.41 -2.72
CA ALA A 69 7.20 12.68 -3.16
C ALA A 69 5.96 13.57 -3.22
N THR A 70 5.06 13.30 -4.16
CA THR A 70 3.79 14.01 -4.32
C THR A 70 2.72 13.04 -4.76
N ILE A 71 1.60 13.01 -4.04
CA ILE A 71 0.44 12.20 -4.40
C ILE A 71 -0.27 12.88 -5.58
N THR A 72 -0.30 12.20 -6.73
CA THR A 72 -0.94 12.69 -7.96
C THR A 72 -2.39 12.21 -8.06
N ARG A 73 -2.72 11.07 -7.44
CA ARG A 73 -4.07 10.51 -7.39
C ARG A 73 -4.31 9.77 -6.09
N TYR A 74 -5.49 9.96 -5.50
CA TYR A 74 -5.88 9.27 -4.26
C TYR A 74 -7.33 8.81 -4.32
N THR A 75 -7.54 7.51 -4.50
CA THR A 75 -8.85 6.85 -4.40
C THR A 75 -8.78 5.66 -3.43
N PRO A 76 -9.93 5.14 -2.94
CA PRO A 76 -9.92 4.08 -1.93
C PRO A 76 -9.16 2.81 -2.34
N ASP A 77 -9.12 2.51 -3.63
CA ASP A 77 -8.54 1.33 -4.24
C ASP A 77 -7.23 1.59 -5.00
N ARG A 78 -6.83 2.86 -5.17
CA ARG A 78 -5.67 3.23 -5.97
C ARG A 78 -5.03 4.54 -5.50
N VAL A 79 -3.71 4.52 -5.33
CA VAL A 79 -2.92 5.71 -5.02
C VAL A 79 -1.79 5.82 -6.04
N GLU A 80 -1.62 6.99 -6.63
CA GLU A 80 -0.50 7.27 -7.54
C GLU A 80 0.35 8.39 -6.96
N LEU A 81 1.66 8.21 -7.03
CA LEU A 81 2.64 9.15 -6.50
C LEU A 81 3.74 9.37 -7.53
N SER A 82 4.17 10.62 -7.67
CA SER A 82 5.45 10.96 -8.29
C SER A 82 6.48 11.11 -7.18
N ALA A 83 7.68 10.56 -7.37
CA ALA A 83 8.76 10.70 -6.40
C ALA A 83 10.14 10.77 -7.04
N GLN A 84 11.10 11.32 -6.31
CA GLN A 84 12.52 11.33 -6.65
C GLN A 84 13.31 10.50 -5.65
N GLY A 85 13.93 9.44 -6.14
CA GLY A 85 14.93 8.68 -5.41
C GLY A 85 16.36 9.15 -5.71
N PRO A 86 17.37 8.56 -5.07
CA PRO A 86 17.27 7.33 -4.29
C PRO A 86 16.70 7.51 -2.88
N GLY A 87 16.22 6.41 -2.29
CA GLY A 87 15.75 6.36 -0.90
C GLY A 87 14.56 5.44 -0.72
N VAL A 88 13.85 5.57 0.40
CA VAL A 88 12.60 4.86 0.68
C VAL A 88 11.45 5.83 0.61
N LEU A 89 10.55 5.63 -0.34
CA LEU A 89 9.26 6.32 -0.35
C LEU A 89 8.40 5.73 0.76
N VAL A 90 8.00 6.58 1.70
CA VAL A 90 7.05 6.25 2.77
C VAL A 90 5.74 6.96 2.49
N LEU A 91 4.66 6.19 2.42
CA LEU A 91 3.29 6.68 2.43
C LEU A 91 2.70 6.39 3.82
N THR A 92 2.26 7.45 4.50
CA THR A 92 1.67 7.42 5.85
C THR A 92 0.25 6.83 5.91
N ASP A 93 -0.03 5.87 5.03
CA ASP A 93 -1.24 5.04 5.07
C ASP A 93 -0.88 3.67 5.65
N THR A 94 -1.79 3.08 6.42
CA THR A 94 -1.57 1.77 7.03
C THR A 94 -1.37 0.69 5.96
N HIS A 95 -0.32 -0.10 6.12
CA HIS A 95 -0.02 -1.29 5.35
C HIS A 95 -1.06 -2.37 5.67
N TYR A 96 -1.76 -2.85 4.64
CA TYR A 96 -2.78 -3.86 4.77
C TYR A 96 -2.62 -4.92 3.66
N PRO A 97 -2.84 -6.22 3.95
CA PRO A 97 -2.77 -7.26 2.93
C PRO A 97 -3.70 -7.00 1.75
N GLY A 98 -3.18 -7.16 0.53
CA GLY A 98 -3.92 -6.96 -0.73
C GLY A 98 -3.53 -5.68 -1.47
N TRP A 99 -2.75 -4.78 -0.88
CA TRP A 99 -2.09 -3.72 -1.66
C TRP A 99 -0.92 -4.28 -2.45
N VAL A 100 -0.83 -3.88 -3.72
CA VAL A 100 0.30 -4.19 -4.62
C VAL A 100 0.94 -2.89 -5.08
N ALA A 101 2.26 -2.89 -5.24
CA ALA A 101 3.03 -1.74 -5.71
C ALA A 101 3.60 -2.01 -7.10
N GLU A 102 3.56 -0.98 -7.94
CA GLU A 102 4.21 -0.94 -9.24
C GLU A 102 5.05 0.33 -9.33
N LEU A 103 6.35 0.19 -9.54
CA LEU A 103 7.29 1.28 -9.78
C LEU A 103 7.54 1.37 -11.28
N ASP A 104 7.21 2.51 -11.88
CA ASP A 104 7.29 2.75 -13.33
C ASP A 104 6.59 1.66 -14.16
N GLY A 105 5.47 1.13 -13.65
CA GLY A 105 4.69 0.08 -14.28
C GLY A 105 5.22 -1.34 -14.09
N VAL A 106 6.30 -1.52 -13.33
CA VAL A 106 6.88 -2.83 -12.99
C VAL A 106 6.56 -3.18 -11.55
N ALA A 107 6.16 -4.43 -11.29
CA ALA A 107 5.87 -4.89 -9.94
C ALA A 107 7.07 -4.65 -9.00
N ALA A 108 6.81 -3.99 -7.88
CA ALA A 108 7.81 -3.62 -6.88
C ALA A 108 7.43 -4.18 -5.49
N PRO A 109 8.43 -4.53 -4.66
CA PRO A 109 8.15 -4.91 -3.28
C PRO A 109 7.49 -3.78 -2.49
N LEU A 110 6.40 -4.11 -1.79
CA LEU A 110 5.75 -3.22 -0.85
C LEU A 110 6.11 -3.65 0.58
N HIS A 111 6.86 -2.80 1.27
CA HIS A 111 7.33 -3.05 2.62
C HIS A 111 6.39 -2.43 3.66
N ARG A 112 6.44 -2.98 4.87
CA ARG A 112 5.89 -2.31 6.05
C ARG A 112 6.99 -1.41 6.62
N ALA A 113 6.82 -0.11 6.47
CA ALA A 113 7.74 0.92 6.95
C ALA A 113 7.23 1.50 8.27
N ASP A 114 8.11 1.95 9.15
CA ASP A 114 7.81 2.67 10.39
C ASP A 114 6.63 2.04 11.15
N LEU A 115 6.78 0.74 11.42
CA LEU A 115 5.82 -0.19 12.04
C LEU A 115 4.58 -0.54 11.23
N SER A 116 3.91 0.44 10.61
CA SER A 116 2.59 0.20 10.02
C SER A 116 2.35 0.93 8.71
N LEU A 117 3.30 1.74 8.25
CA LEU A 117 3.19 2.52 7.03
C LEU A 117 3.60 1.70 5.80
N ARG A 118 3.36 2.24 4.62
CA ARG A 118 3.74 1.61 3.34
C ARG A 118 5.06 2.18 2.86
N GLY A 119 6.03 1.30 2.59
CA GLY A 119 7.35 1.67 2.09
C GLY A 119 7.66 1.04 0.74
N VAL A 120 8.28 1.79 -0.17
CA VAL A 120 8.86 1.25 -1.42
C VAL A 120 10.27 1.83 -1.60
N ILE A 121 11.24 0.96 -1.86
CA ILE A 121 12.62 1.37 -2.12
C ILE A 121 12.68 1.94 -3.55
N LEU A 122 13.21 3.16 -3.67
CA LEU A 122 13.39 3.87 -4.92
C LEU A 122 14.88 3.85 -5.33
N PRO A 123 15.19 3.43 -6.56
CA PRO A 123 16.52 3.67 -7.13
C PRO A 123 16.74 5.17 -7.42
N PRO A 124 17.95 5.58 -7.84
CA PRO A 124 18.20 6.95 -8.24
C PRO A 124 17.36 7.36 -9.47
N GLY A 125 16.67 8.50 -9.37
CA GLY A 125 15.90 9.06 -10.49
C GLY A 125 14.48 9.48 -10.13
N ALA A 126 13.73 9.92 -11.14
CA ALA A 126 12.33 10.25 -11.02
C ALA A 126 11.47 9.02 -11.34
N HIS A 127 10.51 8.74 -10.47
CA HIS A 127 9.69 7.53 -10.53
C HIS A 127 8.20 7.85 -10.37
N THR A 128 7.38 6.98 -10.96
CA THR A 128 5.94 6.93 -10.71
C THR A 128 5.61 5.65 -9.95
N LEU A 129 5.11 5.80 -8.73
CA LEU A 129 4.63 4.69 -7.92
C LEU A 129 3.11 4.58 -8.04
N THR A 130 2.62 3.41 -8.40
CA THR A 130 1.19 3.06 -8.37
C THR A 130 0.95 2.00 -7.30
N LEU A 131 0.10 2.31 -6.33
CA LEU A 131 -0.42 1.36 -5.36
C LEU A 131 -1.85 1.01 -5.75
N SER A 132 -2.15 -0.28 -5.86
CA SER A 132 -3.51 -0.76 -6.16
C SER A 132 -3.97 -1.78 -5.11
N TYR A 133 -5.22 -1.67 -4.66
CA TYR A 133 -5.80 -2.65 -3.75
C TYR A 133 -6.44 -3.79 -4.55
N ARG A 134 -5.87 -4.98 -4.44
CA ARG A 134 -6.31 -6.23 -5.07
C ARG A 134 -6.51 -7.31 -4.00
N PRO A 135 -7.66 -7.35 -3.32
CA PRO A 135 -7.90 -8.32 -2.27
C PRO A 135 -8.02 -9.75 -2.82
N ALA A 136 -7.42 -10.72 -2.14
CA ALA A 136 -7.43 -12.12 -2.56
C ALA A 136 -8.85 -12.71 -2.65
N TRP A 137 -9.78 -12.25 -1.82
CA TRP A 137 -11.18 -12.73 -1.82
C TRP A 137 -11.94 -12.38 -3.11
N ALA A 138 -11.53 -11.34 -3.84
CA ALA A 138 -12.19 -10.97 -5.09
C ALA A 138 -12.02 -12.07 -6.15
N TRP A 139 -10.85 -12.73 -6.17
CA TRP A 139 -10.58 -13.85 -7.07
C TRP A 139 -11.39 -15.09 -6.71
N THR A 140 -11.48 -15.44 -5.42
CA THR A 140 -12.23 -16.63 -4.98
C THR A 140 -13.73 -16.50 -5.24
N LEU A 141 -14.31 -15.31 -5.04
CA LEU A 141 -15.71 -15.04 -5.39
C LEU A 141 -15.96 -15.16 -6.89
N GLY A 142 -15.08 -14.61 -7.73
CA GLY A 142 -15.21 -14.69 -9.18
C GLY A 142 -15.22 -16.13 -9.70
N LEU A 143 -14.30 -16.97 -9.19
CA LEU A 143 -14.25 -18.39 -9.52
C LEU A 143 -15.49 -19.15 -9.02
N GLY A 144 -15.96 -18.84 -7.80
CA GLY A 144 -17.17 -19.43 -7.26
C GLY A 144 -18.38 -19.17 -8.16
N LEU A 145 -18.68 -17.91 -8.45
CA LEU A 145 -19.82 -17.53 -9.29
C LEU A 145 -19.73 -18.12 -10.71
N GLY A 146 -18.52 -18.18 -11.28
CA GLY A 146 -18.27 -18.83 -12.57
C GLY A 146 -18.61 -20.32 -12.54
N ALA A 147 -18.18 -21.03 -11.50
CA ALA A 147 -18.48 -22.45 -11.33
C ALA A 147 -19.99 -22.71 -11.17
N TRP A 148 -20.69 -21.91 -10.36
CA TRP A 148 -22.14 -22.01 -10.18
C TRP A 148 -22.90 -21.78 -11.50
N SER A 149 -22.50 -20.77 -12.27
CA SER A 149 -23.10 -20.48 -13.57
C SER A 149 -22.85 -21.61 -14.58
N GLY A 150 -21.63 -22.15 -14.60
CA GLY A 150 -21.27 -23.28 -15.46
C GLY A 150 -22.04 -24.56 -15.11
N LEU A 151 -22.21 -24.87 -13.82
CA LEU A 151 -23.02 -25.99 -13.36
C LEU A 151 -24.49 -25.83 -13.76
N GLY A 152 -25.06 -24.64 -13.55
CA GLY A 152 -26.45 -24.34 -13.96
C GLY A 152 -26.67 -24.54 -15.46
N LEU A 153 -25.79 -23.99 -16.29
CA LEU A 153 -25.82 -24.18 -17.75
C LEU A 153 -25.65 -25.66 -18.14
N GLY A 154 -24.73 -26.38 -17.49
CA GLY A 154 -24.53 -27.81 -17.72
C GLY A 154 -25.78 -28.64 -17.42
N VAL A 155 -26.46 -28.37 -16.30
CA VAL A 155 -27.72 -29.04 -15.93
C VAL A 155 -28.83 -28.71 -16.93
N LEU A 156 -28.99 -27.46 -17.34
CA LEU A 156 -29.96 -27.04 -18.36
C LEU A 156 -29.73 -27.73 -19.72
N LEU A 157 -28.47 -27.84 -20.16
CA LEU A 157 -28.12 -28.54 -21.40
C LEU A 157 -28.35 -30.05 -21.29
N TRP A 158 -28.12 -30.64 -20.11
CA TRP A 158 -28.41 -32.05 -19.87
C TRP A 158 -29.92 -32.33 -19.89
N LEU A 159 -30.71 -31.52 -19.21
CA LEU A 159 -32.18 -31.64 -19.17
C LEU A 159 -32.81 -31.44 -20.55
N SER A 160 -32.35 -30.46 -21.33
CA SER A 160 -32.88 -30.23 -22.68
C SER A 160 -32.58 -31.39 -23.65
N ARG A 161 -31.39 -32.00 -23.52
CA ARG A 161 -31.05 -33.23 -24.25
C ARG A 161 -31.88 -34.42 -23.83
N ALA A 162 -32.11 -34.61 -22.52
CA ALA A 162 -32.91 -35.70 -21.98
C ALA A 162 -34.39 -35.61 -22.40
N VAL A 163 -34.96 -34.40 -22.45
CA VAL A 163 -36.34 -34.19 -22.92
C VAL A 163 -36.48 -34.48 -24.42
N THR A 164 -35.51 -34.05 -25.23
CA THR A 164 -35.53 -34.26 -26.69
C THR A 164 -35.36 -35.74 -27.08
N SER A 165 -34.66 -36.55 -26.28
CA SER A 165 -34.51 -37.99 -26.53
C SER A 165 -35.75 -38.81 -26.17
N MET A 166 -36.63 -38.28 -25.32
CA MET A 166 -37.82 -39.00 -24.81
C MET A 166 -39.09 -38.74 -25.65
N SER A 167 -39.03 -37.76 -26.57
CA SER A 167 -40.11 -37.39 -27.48
C SER A 167 -39.96 -37.97 -28.91
N ARG A 168 -39.05 -38.92 -29.12
CA ARG A 168 -38.93 -39.74 -30.35
C ARG A 168 -39.18 -41.20 -30.00
#